data_AF-A0A523NFH0-F1
#
_entry.id   AF-A0A523NFH0-F1
#
_cell.length_a   1.000
_cell.length_b   1.000
_cell.length_c   1.000
_cell.angle_alpha   90.00
_cell.angle_beta   90.00
_cell.angle_gamma   90.00
#
_symmetry.space_group_name_H-M   'P 1'
#
loop_
_entity.id
_entity.type
_entity.pdbx_description
1 polymer ?
#
loop_
_entity_poly.entity_id
_entity_poly.type
_entity_poly.pdbx_seq_one_letter_code
_entity_poly.pdbx_strand_id
1 'polypeptide(L)'
;MILIALAGITATARAAPDPDAADVVAAYMAARSWIDDFDLPGPGDPASSITLGDASGVCVILRHGGRVIGTGTDTTGDGLMVRRATGRALGEVLGDPAVAALPAGQVASPGRALTLQLEVAGALVPLIGRTFADIAGQLEPGLDGVAIRRGGQLAMLFPSRVRANNTAGRLERLLPALAVDVGLAVMPLPELASRFDVSLYRFRTIDLAQATPRGPPFQTTRGDVLVLDEAVTRESIERLARGIADHLAASMAQVGDPVGLMGTYKPSSDRYEPLIAPPVEQALAAWALSRYGGLPNLDAETAARVHALSGRILEDLSEVAPGETDPLLSAVACAAIVHAALEHPTFLAGDRAPQLFLEAAARVRSGWTEHDGFIDIDEQVPVPPHARALVASAMSRLLAADMTAIDVSTARGALDAAWESVPPHGRVALLPWIGWGEADYAAATGRPVAAEQLRAMRDLLDGARLDRVALVKIGGPDLAGGFDLSRQRSSLANSQSLRPAAMLAWMIRHPDFTPPDEASLALGRMLRTMRFIMQLAVRDSLLWSCPDPERARGGIRQATWDWDQPVPAQALALVTATEVLLCLQE
;
A
#
# COMPACT_ATOMS: atom_id res chain seq x y z
N MET A 1 54.02 -12.54 17.39
CA MET A 1 53.08 -11.60 18.05
C MET A 1 53.24 -10.25 17.37
N ILE A 2 52.52 -10.02 16.28
CA ILE A 2 52.61 -8.80 15.45
C ILE A 2 51.20 -8.18 15.48
N LEU A 3 51.09 -7.02 16.14
CA LEU A 3 49.92 -6.15 16.10
C LEU A 3 49.87 -5.48 14.73
N ILE A 4 48.85 -5.77 13.93
CA ILE A 4 48.48 -4.94 12.76
C ILE A 4 47.36 -4.02 13.23
N ALA A 5 47.66 -2.73 13.26
CA ALA A 5 46.69 -1.67 13.55
C ALA A 5 45.70 -1.55 12.39
N LEU A 6 44.44 -1.92 12.63
CA LEU A 6 43.32 -1.55 11.77
C LEU A 6 43.00 -0.07 11.99
N ALA A 7 43.57 0.79 11.14
CA ALA A 7 43.10 2.16 10.99
C ALA A 7 41.72 2.12 10.31
N GLY A 8 40.68 2.37 11.09
CA GLY A 8 39.31 2.52 10.60
C GLY A 8 39.18 3.77 9.75
N ILE A 9 39.29 3.60 8.43
CA ILE A 9 38.86 4.60 7.46
C ILE A 9 37.33 4.62 7.50
N THR A 10 36.77 5.54 8.30
CA THR A 10 35.38 5.99 8.12
C THR A 10 35.36 6.93 6.92
N ALA A 11 35.50 6.35 5.72
CA ALA A 11 35.18 7.06 4.49
C ALA A 11 33.67 7.32 4.57
N THR A 12 33.29 8.56 4.78
CA THR A 12 31.96 9.05 4.43
C THR A 12 31.79 8.78 2.93
N ALA A 13 31.11 7.69 2.60
CA ALA A 13 30.83 7.30 1.22
C ALA A 13 30.12 8.49 0.56
N ARG A 14 30.85 9.21 -0.29
CA ARG A 14 30.28 10.25 -1.15
C ARG A 14 29.17 9.55 -1.94
N ALA A 15 27.95 10.10 -1.90
CA ALA A 15 26.83 9.57 -2.66
C ALA A 15 27.31 9.36 -4.10
N ALA A 16 27.18 8.12 -4.59
CA ALA A 16 27.61 7.80 -5.93
C ALA A 16 26.77 8.65 -6.90
N PRO A 17 27.36 9.22 -7.97
CA PRO A 17 26.63 10.13 -8.85
C PRO A 17 25.45 9.41 -9.50
N ASP A 18 24.30 10.05 -9.47
CA ASP A 18 23.16 9.67 -10.30
C ASP A 18 23.49 9.99 -11.78
N PRO A 19 22.89 9.28 -12.75
CA PRO A 19 23.02 9.64 -14.17
C PRO A 19 22.61 11.08 -14.41
N ASP A 20 23.18 11.73 -15.43
CA ASP A 20 22.76 13.07 -15.81
C ASP A 20 21.32 13.06 -16.36
N ALA A 21 20.46 13.93 -15.81
CA ALA A 21 19.05 13.94 -16.18
C ALA A 21 18.80 14.35 -17.65
N ALA A 22 19.65 15.24 -18.21
CA ALA A 22 19.52 15.65 -19.60
C ALA A 22 19.90 14.50 -20.55
N ASP A 23 20.95 13.75 -20.22
CA ASP A 23 21.34 12.55 -20.97
C ASP A 23 20.21 11.49 -20.96
N VAL A 24 19.56 11.27 -19.82
CA VAL A 24 18.43 10.32 -19.71
C VAL A 24 17.22 10.77 -20.53
N VAL A 25 16.91 12.07 -20.56
CA VAL A 25 15.85 12.61 -21.42
C VAL A 25 16.21 12.45 -22.89
N ALA A 26 17.47 12.70 -23.29
CA ALA A 26 17.91 12.49 -24.67
C ALA A 26 17.79 11.01 -25.09
N ALA A 27 18.19 10.08 -24.22
CA ALA A 27 18.01 8.65 -24.41
C ALA A 27 16.53 8.25 -24.55
N TYR A 28 15.65 8.86 -23.74
CA TYR A 28 14.21 8.65 -23.83
C TYR A 28 13.67 9.06 -25.21
N MET A 29 14.01 10.26 -25.66
CA MET A 29 13.52 10.78 -26.94
C MET A 29 14.02 9.95 -28.12
N ALA A 30 15.27 9.48 -28.06
CA ALA A 30 15.83 8.57 -29.07
C ALA A 30 15.07 7.24 -29.10
N ALA A 31 14.92 6.58 -27.95
CA ALA A 31 14.17 5.32 -27.84
C ALA A 31 12.72 5.47 -28.32
N ARG A 32 12.05 6.56 -27.93
CA ARG A 32 10.67 6.86 -28.34
C ARG A 32 10.54 6.98 -29.85
N SER A 33 11.47 7.68 -30.52
CA SER A 33 11.48 7.78 -31.99
C SER A 33 11.62 6.41 -32.65
N TRP A 34 12.54 5.57 -32.18
CA TRP A 34 12.73 4.23 -32.74
C TRP A 34 11.51 3.33 -32.55
N ILE A 35 10.84 3.44 -31.41
CA ILE A 35 9.59 2.70 -31.16
C ILE A 35 8.48 3.24 -32.07
N ASP A 36 8.34 4.55 -32.23
CA ASP A 36 7.30 5.17 -33.08
C ASP A 36 7.44 4.83 -34.57
N ASP A 37 8.66 4.62 -35.04
CA ASP A 37 8.93 4.18 -36.41
C ASP A 37 9.01 2.65 -36.52
N PHE A 38 9.00 1.97 -35.36
CA PHE A 38 9.21 0.53 -35.24
C PHE A 38 10.47 0.05 -35.97
N ASP A 39 11.49 0.91 -35.98
CA ASP A 39 12.75 0.72 -36.69
C ASP A 39 13.92 1.19 -35.81
N LEU A 40 14.97 0.39 -35.74
CA LEU A 40 16.14 0.67 -34.92
C LEU A 40 17.31 1.03 -35.84
N PRO A 41 18.02 2.14 -35.57
CA PRO A 41 19.21 2.48 -36.35
C PRO A 41 20.24 1.34 -36.26
N GLY A 42 21.01 1.13 -37.32
CA GLY A 42 22.07 0.11 -37.34
C GLY A 42 23.12 0.35 -36.23
N PRO A 43 23.80 -0.67 -35.69
CA PRO A 43 24.79 -0.47 -34.60
C PRO A 43 25.97 0.45 -34.93
N GLY A 44 26.25 0.68 -36.21
CA GLY A 44 27.29 1.60 -36.68
C GLY A 44 26.78 3.01 -37.01
N ASP A 45 25.46 3.24 -36.91
CA ASP A 45 24.86 4.55 -37.14
C ASP A 45 25.13 5.46 -35.92
N PRO A 46 25.60 6.70 -36.11
CA PRO A 46 25.75 7.66 -35.02
C PRO A 46 24.47 7.84 -34.18
N ALA A 47 23.29 7.78 -34.80
CA ALA A 47 22.01 7.90 -34.10
C ALA A 47 21.79 6.77 -33.08
N SER A 48 22.46 5.63 -33.25
CA SER A 48 22.33 4.46 -32.37
C SER A 48 23.17 4.56 -31.08
N SER A 49 24.10 5.52 -31.03
CA SER A 49 25.04 5.72 -29.93
C SER A 49 24.64 6.90 -29.06
N ILE A 50 24.05 6.62 -27.90
CA ILE A 50 23.66 7.61 -26.90
C ILE A 50 24.61 7.50 -25.71
N THR A 51 25.35 8.58 -25.43
CA THR A 51 26.22 8.64 -24.25
C THR A 51 25.37 8.87 -23.01
N LEU A 52 25.54 7.99 -22.01
CA LEU A 52 24.93 8.12 -20.69
C LEU A 52 26.08 8.18 -19.67
N GLY A 53 26.40 9.37 -19.16
CA GLY A 53 27.44 9.54 -18.15
C GLY A 53 27.18 8.68 -16.91
N ASP A 54 28.19 7.94 -16.46
CA ASP A 54 28.18 7.12 -15.23
C ASP A 54 27.06 6.06 -15.12
N ALA A 55 26.41 5.71 -16.24
CA ALA A 55 25.36 4.71 -16.26
C ALA A 55 25.92 3.28 -16.24
N SER A 56 25.36 2.43 -15.38
CA SER A 56 25.72 1.01 -15.27
C SER A 56 24.79 0.07 -16.05
N GLY A 57 23.61 0.57 -16.45
CA GLY A 57 22.67 -0.18 -17.27
C GLY A 57 21.41 0.60 -17.62
N VAL A 58 20.64 0.06 -18.56
CA VAL A 58 19.37 0.60 -19.06
C VAL A 58 18.31 -0.49 -19.05
N CYS A 59 17.09 -0.14 -18.66
CA CYS A 59 15.89 -0.95 -18.76
C CYS A 59 14.82 -0.20 -19.55
N VAL A 60 14.21 -0.88 -20.53
CA VAL A 60 13.09 -0.40 -21.33
C VAL A 60 11.90 -1.32 -21.08
N ILE A 61 10.75 -0.74 -20.75
CA ILE A 61 9.48 -1.44 -20.62
C ILE A 61 8.47 -0.80 -21.57
N LEU A 62 7.81 -1.63 -22.38
CA LEU A 62 6.76 -1.25 -23.31
C LEU A 62 5.42 -1.81 -22.83
N ARG A 63 4.40 -0.96 -22.85
CA ARG A 63 3.03 -1.34 -22.44
C ARG A 63 2.02 -1.00 -23.51
N HIS A 64 0.97 -1.81 -23.58
CA HIS A 64 -0.23 -1.55 -24.35
C HIS A 64 -1.43 -1.63 -23.41
N GLY A 65 -2.13 -0.50 -23.21
CA GLY A 65 -3.23 -0.42 -22.24
C GLY A 65 -2.80 -0.81 -20.83
N GLY A 66 -1.64 -0.33 -20.37
CA GLY A 66 -1.09 -0.63 -19.03
C GLY A 66 -0.45 -2.01 -18.85
N ARG A 67 -0.81 -3.01 -19.67
CA ARG A 67 -0.18 -4.34 -19.66
C ARG A 67 1.24 -4.29 -20.23
N VAL A 68 2.21 -4.89 -19.53
CA VAL A 68 3.57 -5.10 -20.08
C VAL A 68 3.49 -6.07 -21.25
N ILE A 69 4.06 -5.66 -22.39
CA ILE A 69 4.14 -6.49 -23.59
C ILE A 69 5.58 -6.67 -24.11
N GLY A 70 6.54 -5.92 -23.55
CA GLY A 70 7.94 -6.10 -23.86
C GLY A 70 8.85 -5.44 -22.83
N THR A 71 9.94 -6.11 -22.51
CA THR A 71 10.98 -5.67 -21.59
C THR A 71 12.36 -5.90 -22.21
N GLY A 72 13.28 -4.98 -22.01
CA GLY A 72 14.66 -5.16 -22.46
C GLY A 72 15.63 -4.45 -21.54
N THR A 73 16.70 -5.14 -21.15
CA THR A 73 17.75 -4.60 -20.27
C THR A 73 19.11 -4.70 -20.92
N ASP A 74 19.98 -3.70 -20.81
CA ASP A 74 21.39 -3.76 -21.24
C ASP A 74 22.30 -3.21 -20.14
N THR A 75 23.48 -3.80 -19.97
CA THR A 75 24.40 -3.49 -18.86
C THR A 75 25.87 -3.43 -19.29
N THR A 76 26.15 -3.21 -20.59
CA THR A 76 27.54 -3.23 -21.08
C THR A 76 28.32 -1.96 -20.75
N GLY A 77 27.64 -0.86 -20.44
CA GLY A 77 28.26 0.43 -20.14
C GLY A 77 28.78 1.21 -21.36
N ASP A 78 28.33 0.87 -22.58
CA ASP A 78 28.71 1.57 -23.82
C ASP A 78 27.57 2.47 -24.35
N GLY A 79 27.85 3.25 -25.42
CA GLY A 79 26.85 4.13 -26.03
C GLY A 79 25.66 3.42 -26.70
N LEU A 80 25.70 2.10 -26.87
CA LEU A 80 24.67 1.32 -27.55
C LEU A 80 23.67 0.67 -26.57
N MET A 81 23.80 0.89 -25.27
CA MET A 81 22.93 0.29 -24.24
C MET A 81 21.45 0.54 -24.51
N VAL A 82 21.06 1.79 -24.77
CA VAL A 82 19.67 2.21 -25.01
C VAL A 82 19.10 1.49 -26.24
N ARG A 83 19.88 1.45 -27.32
CA ARG A 83 19.52 0.77 -28.57
C ARG A 83 19.28 -0.73 -28.35
N ARG A 84 20.20 -1.42 -27.66
CA ARG A 84 20.07 -2.86 -27.40
C ARG A 84 18.92 -3.19 -26.44
N ALA A 85 18.72 -2.39 -25.39
CA ALA A 85 17.58 -2.53 -24.49
C ALA A 85 16.25 -2.33 -25.23
N THR A 86 16.14 -1.27 -26.04
CA THR A 86 14.93 -0.99 -26.86
C THR A 86 14.67 -2.13 -27.85
N GLY A 87 15.70 -2.62 -28.53
CA GLY A 87 15.55 -3.73 -29.48
C GLY A 87 15.12 -5.04 -28.84
N ARG A 88 15.58 -5.36 -27.63
CA ARG A 88 15.07 -6.51 -26.87
C ARG A 88 13.60 -6.34 -26.51
N ALA A 89 13.20 -5.16 -26.03
CA ALA A 89 11.80 -4.88 -25.72
C ALA A 89 10.89 -5.00 -26.95
N LEU A 90 11.29 -4.42 -28.10
CA LEU A 90 10.54 -4.56 -29.36
C LEU A 90 10.50 -6.01 -29.87
N GLY A 91 11.56 -6.78 -29.65
CA GLY A 91 11.58 -8.21 -29.96
C GLY A 91 10.52 -9.01 -29.18
N GLU A 92 10.33 -8.70 -27.90
CA GLU A 92 9.26 -9.30 -27.10
C GLU A 92 7.86 -8.86 -27.58
N VAL A 93 7.68 -7.59 -27.95
CA VAL A 93 6.43 -7.06 -28.51
C VAL A 93 5.99 -7.84 -29.75
N LEU A 94 6.93 -8.18 -30.65
CA LEU A 94 6.64 -8.98 -31.84
C LEU A 94 6.18 -10.41 -31.54
N GLY A 95 6.54 -10.95 -30.38
CA GLY A 95 6.12 -12.26 -29.92
C GLY A 95 4.79 -12.27 -29.16
N ASP A 96 4.23 -11.10 -28.82
CA ASP A 96 3.03 -11.00 -27.99
C ASP A 96 1.75 -11.24 -28.82
N PRO A 97 0.87 -12.19 -28.43
CA PRO A 97 -0.35 -12.50 -29.16
C PRO A 97 -1.32 -11.32 -29.33
N ALA A 98 -1.36 -10.37 -28.39
CA ALA A 98 -2.25 -9.23 -28.48
C ALA A 98 -1.83 -8.25 -29.58
N VAL A 99 -0.52 -8.16 -29.85
CA VAL A 99 0.03 -7.36 -30.95
C VAL A 99 -0.26 -8.03 -32.29
N ALA A 100 -0.11 -9.36 -32.36
CA ALA A 100 -0.47 -10.15 -33.54
C ALA A 100 -1.96 -10.05 -33.91
N ALA A 101 -2.83 -9.74 -32.93
CA ALA A 101 -4.27 -9.57 -33.13
C ALA A 101 -4.71 -8.16 -33.58
N LEU A 102 -3.80 -7.19 -33.68
CA LEU A 102 -4.16 -5.82 -34.08
C LEU A 102 -4.64 -5.74 -35.55
N PRO A 103 -5.63 -4.89 -35.88
CA PRO A 103 -6.07 -4.66 -37.25
C PRO A 103 -4.92 -4.20 -38.16
N ALA A 104 -4.89 -4.64 -39.42
CA ALA A 104 -3.79 -4.35 -40.35
C ALA A 104 -3.44 -2.85 -40.51
N GLY A 105 -4.40 -1.93 -40.30
CA GLY A 105 -4.16 -0.48 -40.29
C GLY A 105 -3.46 0.06 -39.03
N GLN A 106 -3.55 -0.64 -37.90
CA GLN A 106 -2.80 -0.35 -36.66
C GLN A 106 -1.43 -1.06 -36.63
N VAL A 107 -1.26 -2.10 -37.44
CA VAL A 107 0.02 -2.83 -37.63
C VAL A 107 1.07 -1.99 -38.36
N ALA A 108 0.68 -0.91 -39.07
CA ALA A 108 1.63 -0.08 -39.82
C ALA A 108 2.68 0.62 -38.93
N SER A 109 2.36 0.89 -37.66
CA SER A 109 3.35 1.20 -36.61
C SER A 109 2.76 0.88 -35.23
N PRO A 110 2.88 -0.37 -34.74
CA PRO A 110 2.31 -0.76 -33.46
C PRO A 110 2.96 0.03 -32.30
N GLY A 111 4.19 0.50 -32.49
CA GLY A 111 4.92 1.25 -31.48
C GLY A 111 4.26 2.57 -31.08
N ARG A 112 3.54 3.25 -31.99
CA ARG A 112 2.80 4.50 -31.68
C ARG A 112 1.61 4.30 -30.74
N ALA A 113 1.15 3.06 -30.56
CA ALA A 113 0.13 2.70 -29.59
C ALA A 113 0.71 2.33 -28.21
N LEU A 114 2.05 2.26 -28.09
CA LEU A 114 2.72 1.82 -26.87
C LEU A 114 3.14 3.00 -26.02
N THR A 115 3.01 2.85 -24.70
CA THR A 115 3.69 3.73 -23.74
C THR A 115 5.09 3.22 -23.45
N LEU A 116 6.06 4.14 -23.35
CA LEU A 116 7.45 3.84 -23.02
C LEU A 116 7.75 4.20 -21.56
N GLN A 117 8.37 3.27 -20.85
CA GLN A 117 9.11 3.52 -19.63
C GLN A 117 10.59 3.20 -19.84
N LEU A 118 11.47 4.16 -19.54
CA LEU A 118 12.91 4.03 -19.62
C LEU A 118 13.51 4.28 -18.24
N GLU A 119 14.31 3.35 -17.76
CA GLU A 119 15.01 3.45 -16.49
C GLU A 119 16.52 3.29 -16.71
N VAL A 120 17.30 4.27 -16.22
CA VAL A 120 18.77 4.28 -16.35
C VAL A 120 19.39 4.14 -14.98
N ALA A 121 20.22 3.12 -14.80
CA ALA A 121 20.91 2.82 -13.55
C ALA A 121 22.18 3.65 -13.40
N GLY A 122 22.34 4.30 -12.25
CA GLY A 122 23.56 5.02 -11.88
C GLY A 122 24.67 4.10 -11.38
N ALA A 123 25.56 4.67 -10.59
CA ALA A 123 26.72 3.96 -10.07
C ALA A 123 26.35 2.79 -9.13
N LEU A 124 27.13 1.70 -9.23
CA LEU A 124 26.97 0.51 -8.42
C LEU A 124 27.63 0.69 -7.04
N VAL A 125 26.85 0.52 -5.97
CA VAL A 125 27.31 0.61 -4.58
C VAL A 125 27.35 -0.80 -3.99
N PRO A 126 28.52 -1.29 -3.52
CA PRO A 126 28.63 -2.64 -2.96
C PRO A 126 27.70 -2.87 -1.76
N LEU A 127 27.11 -4.07 -1.69
CA LEU A 127 26.31 -4.53 -0.55
C LEU A 127 27.08 -5.57 0.24
N ILE A 128 26.91 -5.56 1.57
CA ILE A 128 27.59 -6.48 2.48
C ILE A 128 26.54 -7.17 3.35
N GLY A 129 26.44 -8.50 3.28
CA GLY A 129 25.47 -9.27 4.05
C GLY A 129 25.86 -10.74 4.14
N ARG A 130 25.33 -11.45 5.14
CA ARG A 130 25.59 -12.89 5.31
C ARG A 130 24.49 -13.74 4.68
N THR A 131 23.28 -13.20 4.61
CA THR A 131 22.11 -13.85 4.00
C THR A 131 21.46 -12.95 2.94
N PHE A 132 20.68 -13.54 2.04
CA PHE A 132 19.87 -12.74 1.09
C PHE A 132 18.87 -11.83 1.81
N ALA A 133 18.38 -12.22 2.99
CA ALA A 133 17.56 -11.36 3.83
C ALA A 133 18.34 -10.15 4.35
N ASP A 134 19.61 -10.32 4.76
CA ASP A 134 20.47 -9.20 5.18
C ASP A 134 20.70 -8.21 4.03
N ILE A 135 20.87 -8.73 2.82
CA ILE A 135 21.05 -7.91 1.60
C ILE A 135 19.74 -7.19 1.27
N ALA A 136 18.62 -7.90 1.24
CA ALA A 136 17.31 -7.31 0.97
C ALA A 136 16.93 -6.24 2.00
N GLY A 137 17.27 -6.43 3.28
CA GLY A 137 17.05 -5.45 4.34
C GLY A 137 17.90 -4.17 4.22
N GLN A 138 18.87 -4.12 3.30
CA GLN A 138 19.64 -2.92 2.95
C GLN A 138 19.11 -2.17 1.72
N LEU A 139 18.11 -2.73 1.05
CA LEU A 139 17.51 -2.17 -0.15
C LEU A 139 16.21 -1.45 0.21
N GLU A 140 15.95 -0.33 -0.46
CA GLU A 140 14.65 0.32 -0.44
C GLU A 140 13.74 -0.27 -1.53
N PRO A 141 12.68 -1.02 -1.17
CA PRO A 141 11.75 -1.62 -2.12
C PRO A 141 11.24 -0.62 -3.17
N GLY A 142 11.35 -1.01 -4.44
CA GLY A 142 10.86 -0.22 -5.57
C GLY A 142 11.65 1.06 -5.89
N LEU A 143 12.73 1.37 -5.15
CA LEU A 143 13.67 2.46 -5.44
C LEU A 143 15.06 1.95 -5.78
N ASP A 144 15.59 1.05 -4.94
CA ASP A 144 16.91 0.49 -5.18
C ASP A 144 16.79 -0.73 -6.11
N GLY A 145 17.63 -0.75 -7.13
CA GLY A 145 17.91 -1.94 -7.93
C GLY A 145 19.02 -2.76 -7.30
N VAL A 146 19.10 -4.04 -7.69
CA VAL A 146 20.15 -4.94 -7.21
C VAL A 146 20.87 -5.58 -8.39
N ALA A 147 22.20 -5.67 -8.29
CA ALA A 147 23.03 -6.27 -9.31
C ALA A 147 23.95 -7.34 -8.69
N ILE A 148 24.19 -8.40 -9.46
CA ILE A 148 25.18 -9.43 -9.14
C ILE A 148 26.21 -9.43 -10.25
N ARG A 149 27.48 -9.29 -9.88
CA ARG A 149 28.61 -9.41 -10.78
C ARG A 149 29.35 -10.71 -10.52
N ARG A 150 29.75 -11.37 -11.60
CA ARG A 150 30.70 -12.48 -11.57
C ARG A 150 31.72 -12.34 -12.69
N GLY A 151 32.98 -12.07 -12.33
CA GLY A 151 34.00 -11.75 -13.33
C GLY A 151 33.57 -10.58 -14.24
N GLY A 152 33.48 -10.83 -15.55
CA GLY A 152 33.00 -9.85 -16.54
C GLY A 152 31.48 -9.82 -16.76
N GLN A 153 30.72 -10.72 -16.13
CA GLN A 153 29.26 -10.80 -16.27
C GLN A 153 28.58 -9.96 -15.19
N LEU A 154 27.53 -9.24 -15.58
CA LEU A 154 26.70 -8.43 -14.69
C LEU A 154 25.23 -8.72 -15.01
N ALA A 155 24.48 -9.16 -14.01
CA ALA A 155 23.03 -9.23 -14.08
C ALA A 155 22.44 -8.18 -13.15
N MET A 156 21.40 -7.49 -13.61
CA MET A 156 20.74 -6.40 -12.90
C MET A 156 19.24 -6.64 -12.83
N LEU A 157 18.68 -6.41 -11.65
CA LEU A 157 17.25 -6.39 -11.40
C LEU A 157 16.82 -4.95 -11.13
N PHE A 158 16.12 -4.38 -12.11
CA PHE A 158 15.69 -2.99 -12.12
C PHE A 158 14.43 -2.75 -11.28
N PRO A 159 14.33 -1.62 -10.55
CA PRO A 159 13.16 -1.25 -9.77
C PRO A 159 11.85 -1.26 -10.56
N SER A 160 11.85 -0.70 -11.77
CA SER A 160 10.64 -0.67 -12.63
C SER A 160 10.12 -2.08 -12.94
N ARG A 161 11.02 -3.03 -13.20
CA ARG A 161 10.69 -4.43 -13.53
C ARG A 161 10.12 -5.19 -12.33
N VAL A 162 10.66 -4.98 -11.13
CA VAL A 162 10.10 -5.62 -9.92
C VAL A 162 8.76 -5.02 -9.54
N ARG A 163 8.55 -3.71 -9.75
CA ARG A 163 7.25 -3.07 -9.52
C ARG A 163 6.20 -3.54 -10.53
N ALA A 164 6.57 -3.68 -11.80
CA ALA A 164 5.67 -4.16 -12.85
C ALA A 164 5.09 -5.56 -12.56
N ASN A 165 5.84 -6.40 -11.83
CA ASN A 165 5.44 -7.74 -11.43
C ASN A 165 4.88 -7.82 -9.99
N ASN A 166 4.73 -6.67 -9.33
CA ASN A 166 4.38 -6.56 -7.91
C ASN A 166 5.25 -7.42 -6.96
N THR A 167 6.57 -7.46 -7.19
CA THR A 167 7.53 -8.24 -6.38
C THR A 167 8.56 -7.40 -5.65
N ALA A 168 8.43 -6.07 -5.69
CA ALA A 168 9.38 -5.14 -5.08
C ALA A 168 9.52 -5.32 -3.56
N GLY A 169 8.46 -5.77 -2.86
CA GLY A 169 8.50 -6.09 -1.43
C GLY A 169 9.05 -7.48 -1.10
N ARG A 170 9.52 -8.25 -2.09
CA ARG A 170 9.96 -9.65 -1.95
C ARG A 170 11.31 -9.91 -2.65
N LEU A 171 12.21 -8.92 -2.62
CA LEU A 171 13.50 -8.97 -3.33
C LEU A 171 14.34 -10.18 -2.90
N GLU A 172 14.27 -10.62 -1.65
CA GLU A 172 14.98 -11.78 -1.13
C GLU A 172 14.66 -13.07 -1.91
N ARG A 173 13.46 -13.17 -2.50
CA ARG A 173 13.03 -14.31 -3.32
C ARG A 173 13.54 -14.24 -4.76
N LEU A 174 13.94 -13.04 -5.22
CA LEU A 174 14.40 -12.81 -6.59
C LEU A 174 15.93 -12.92 -6.73
N LEU A 175 16.68 -12.68 -5.64
CA LEU A 175 18.14 -12.75 -5.65
C LEU A 175 18.71 -14.12 -6.09
N PRO A 176 18.13 -15.28 -5.72
CA PRO A 176 18.61 -16.57 -6.22
C PRO A 176 18.49 -16.70 -7.74
N ALA A 177 17.39 -16.23 -8.33
CA ALA A 177 17.20 -16.25 -9.79
C ALA A 177 18.23 -15.34 -10.49
N LEU A 178 18.47 -14.15 -9.95
CA LEU A 178 19.48 -13.23 -10.46
C LEU A 178 20.92 -13.81 -10.40
N ALA A 179 21.20 -14.65 -9.39
CA ALA A 179 22.49 -15.32 -9.29
C ALA A 179 22.67 -16.37 -10.40
N VAL A 180 21.60 -17.07 -10.77
CA VAL A 180 21.61 -18.04 -11.89
C VAL A 180 21.93 -17.35 -13.21
N ASP A 181 21.47 -16.11 -13.42
CA ASP A 181 21.74 -15.34 -14.65
C ASP A 181 23.24 -15.07 -14.89
N VAL A 182 24.07 -15.06 -13.84
CA VAL A 182 25.54 -14.98 -13.93
C VAL A 182 26.23 -16.35 -13.77
N GLY A 183 25.47 -17.42 -14.02
CA GLY A 183 25.96 -18.81 -14.04
C GLY A 183 26.33 -19.37 -12.67
N LEU A 184 25.80 -18.80 -11.57
CA LEU A 184 25.97 -19.37 -10.23
C LEU A 184 24.93 -20.47 -10.01
N ALA A 185 25.33 -21.55 -9.34
CA ALA A 185 24.37 -22.53 -8.83
C ALA A 185 23.51 -21.88 -7.73
N VAL A 186 22.28 -22.38 -7.56
CA VAL A 186 21.41 -21.96 -6.45
C VAL A 186 22.03 -22.47 -5.15
N MET A 187 22.83 -21.62 -4.50
CA MET A 187 23.53 -21.91 -3.24
C MET A 187 23.20 -20.84 -2.21
N PRO A 188 23.28 -21.15 -0.90
CA PRO A 188 23.17 -20.15 0.15
C PRO A 188 24.20 -19.02 -0.01
N LEU A 189 23.82 -17.78 0.35
CA LEU A 189 24.69 -16.61 0.22
C LEU A 189 26.06 -16.74 0.91
N PRO A 190 26.24 -17.39 2.08
CA PRO A 190 27.57 -17.60 2.67
C PRO A 190 28.54 -18.35 1.74
N GLU A 191 28.04 -19.31 0.98
CA GLU A 191 28.84 -20.05 0.00
C GLU A 191 29.21 -19.15 -1.18
N LEU A 192 28.26 -18.34 -1.67
CA LEU A 192 28.53 -17.32 -2.70
C LEU A 192 29.53 -16.26 -2.24
N ALA A 193 29.40 -15.78 -1.00
CA ALA A 193 30.25 -14.75 -0.41
C ALA A 193 31.67 -15.25 -0.13
N SER A 194 31.85 -16.57 0.03
CA SER A 194 33.17 -17.19 0.15
C SER A 194 33.95 -17.18 -1.17
N ARG A 195 33.28 -16.92 -2.31
CA ARG A 195 33.90 -16.82 -3.61
C ARG A 195 34.40 -15.40 -3.86
N PHE A 196 35.70 -15.27 -4.15
CA PHE A 196 36.32 -13.97 -4.47
C PHE A 196 35.87 -13.39 -5.83
N ASP A 197 35.16 -14.16 -6.66
CA ASP A 197 34.71 -13.74 -8.00
C ASP A 197 33.29 -13.15 -8.03
N VAL A 198 32.59 -13.07 -6.89
CA VAL A 198 31.19 -12.61 -6.81
C VAL A 198 31.08 -11.32 -6.01
N SER A 199 30.28 -10.37 -6.50
CA SER A 199 29.97 -9.14 -5.78
C SER A 199 28.52 -8.73 -5.99
N LEU A 200 27.86 -8.30 -4.91
CA LEU A 200 26.50 -7.76 -4.94
C LEU A 200 26.55 -6.25 -4.81
N TYR A 201 25.68 -5.57 -5.55
CA TYR A 201 25.58 -4.12 -5.55
C TYR A 201 24.13 -3.68 -5.45
N ARG A 202 23.90 -2.53 -4.84
CA ARG A 202 22.70 -1.73 -5.05
C ARG A 202 22.99 -0.63 -6.06
N PHE A 203 21.96 -0.14 -6.73
CA PHE A 203 22.04 1.05 -7.58
C PHE A 203 20.72 1.81 -7.52
N ARG A 204 20.76 3.11 -7.81
CA ARG A 204 19.56 3.94 -8.00
C ARG A 204 19.40 4.28 -9.46
N THR A 205 18.20 4.75 -9.81
CA THR A 205 17.81 4.98 -11.19
C THR A 205 17.17 6.35 -11.38
N ILE A 206 17.32 6.89 -12.59
CA ILE A 206 16.36 7.86 -13.12
C ILE A 206 15.35 7.08 -13.96
N ASP A 207 14.07 7.18 -13.61
CA ASP A 207 12.96 6.46 -14.23
C ASP A 207 12.00 7.45 -14.88
N LEU A 208 11.93 7.42 -16.22
CA LEU A 208 11.03 8.24 -17.03
C LEU A 208 9.92 7.36 -17.61
N ALA A 209 8.67 7.78 -17.45
CA ALA A 209 7.50 7.08 -17.95
C ALA A 209 6.60 7.99 -18.82
N GLN A 210 5.76 7.38 -19.63
CA GLN A 210 4.71 8.03 -20.43
C GLN A 210 3.34 7.54 -19.98
N ALA A 211 2.42 8.47 -19.67
CA ALA A 211 1.07 8.11 -19.24
C ALA A 211 0.18 7.68 -20.41
N THR A 212 0.42 8.27 -21.58
CA THR A 212 -0.25 7.94 -22.84
C THR A 212 0.79 7.84 -23.95
N PRO A 213 0.53 7.10 -25.05
CA PRO A 213 1.54 6.90 -26.11
C PRO A 213 2.08 8.19 -26.74
N ARG A 214 1.26 9.27 -26.74
CA ARG A 214 1.64 10.60 -27.26
C ARG A 214 1.93 11.63 -26.17
N GLY A 215 1.90 11.22 -24.91
CA GLY A 215 2.16 12.11 -23.79
C GLY A 215 3.64 12.47 -23.67
N PRO A 216 3.99 13.59 -23.03
CA PRO A 216 5.37 13.85 -22.65
C PRO A 216 5.85 12.84 -21.60
N PRO A 217 7.16 12.53 -21.54
CA PRO A 217 7.71 11.78 -20.42
C PRO A 217 7.63 12.58 -19.12
N PHE A 218 7.52 11.86 -18.01
CA PHE A 218 7.66 12.42 -16.67
C PHE A 218 8.50 11.50 -15.80
N GLN A 219 9.23 12.07 -14.85
CA GLN A 219 10.02 11.29 -13.90
C GLN A 219 9.12 10.70 -12.81
N THR A 220 9.38 9.45 -12.45
CA THR A 220 8.62 8.76 -11.40
C THR A 220 9.49 8.45 -10.18
N THR A 221 8.86 8.37 -9.01
CA THR A 221 9.41 7.81 -7.77
C THR A 221 8.54 6.61 -7.42
N ARG A 222 9.12 5.40 -7.42
CA ARG A 222 8.37 4.13 -7.29
C ARG A 222 7.20 3.99 -8.29
N GLY A 223 7.32 4.56 -9.48
CA GLY A 223 6.28 4.51 -10.52
C GLY A 223 5.18 5.56 -10.40
N ASP A 224 5.20 6.44 -9.39
CA ASP A 224 4.25 7.54 -9.23
C ASP A 224 4.93 8.92 -9.32
N VAL A 225 4.13 9.95 -9.52
CA VAL A 225 4.48 11.34 -9.25
C VAL A 225 4.33 11.62 -7.75
N LEU A 226 5.27 12.36 -7.17
CA LEU A 226 5.22 12.74 -5.77
C LEU A 226 4.00 13.64 -5.48
N VAL A 227 3.28 13.34 -4.40
CA VAL A 227 2.30 14.27 -3.83
C VAL A 227 3.07 15.35 -3.07
N LEU A 228 2.82 16.61 -3.41
CA LEU A 228 3.38 17.76 -2.73
C LEU A 228 2.52 18.13 -1.52
N ASP A 229 3.11 18.77 -0.51
CA ASP A 229 2.37 19.17 0.70
C ASP A 229 1.26 20.18 0.37
N GLU A 230 1.51 21.06 -0.59
CA GLU A 230 0.57 22.08 -1.07
C GLU A 230 -0.62 21.47 -1.82
N ALA A 231 -0.48 20.23 -2.31
CA ALA A 231 -1.57 19.51 -2.96
C ALA A 231 -2.59 18.97 -1.95
N VAL A 232 -2.28 18.96 -0.65
CA VAL A 232 -3.18 18.50 0.41
C VAL A 232 -4.10 19.62 0.84
N THR A 233 -5.23 19.68 0.16
CA THR A 233 -6.31 20.65 0.41
C THR A 233 -7.57 19.92 0.85
N ARG A 234 -8.55 20.66 1.38
CA ARG A 234 -9.88 20.11 1.68
C ARG A 234 -10.50 19.44 0.44
N GLU A 235 -10.45 20.10 -0.72
CA GLU A 235 -10.98 19.58 -1.98
C GLU A 235 -10.29 18.28 -2.43
N SER A 236 -8.95 18.21 -2.31
CA SER A 236 -8.24 16.98 -2.68
C SER A 236 -8.54 15.82 -1.73
N ILE A 237 -8.81 16.09 -0.45
CA ILE A 237 -9.23 15.08 0.53
C ILE A 237 -10.66 14.61 0.25
N GLU A 238 -11.58 15.51 -0.11
CA GLU A 238 -12.93 15.16 -0.56
C GLU A 238 -12.89 14.27 -1.82
N ARG A 239 -12.04 14.62 -2.78
CA ARG A 239 -11.82 13.83 -4.00
C ARG A 239 -11.24 12.45 -3.70
N LEU A 240 -10.28 12.38 -2.77
CA LEU A 240 -9.72 11.12 -2.30
C LEU A 240 -10.80 10.23 -1.67
N ALA A 241 -11.59 10.77 -0.72
CA ALA A 241 -12.65 10.03 -0.05
C ALA A 241 -13.70 9.50 -1.05
N ARG A 242 -14.13 10.36 -1.99
CA ARG A 242 -15.04 9.98 -3.08
C ARG A 242 -14.44 8.87 -3.95
N GLY A 243 -13.19 9.00 -4.35
CA GLY A 243 -12.49 7.99 -5.15
C GLY A 243 -12.40 6.63 -4.46
N ILE A 244 -12.15 6.60 -3.14
CA ILE A 244 -12.14 5.35 -2.37
C ILE A 244 -13.55 4.73 -2.31
N ALA A 245 -14.58 5.55 -2.08
CA ALA A 245 -15.96 5.07 -2.04
C ALA A 245 -16.41 4.52 -3.42
N ASP A 246 -16.04 5.19 -4.51
CA ASP A 246 -16.31 4.73 -5.87
C ASP A 246 -15.55 3.43 -6.19
N HIS A 247 -14.31 3.28 -5.71
CA HIS A 247 -13.54 2.04 -5.84
C HIS A 247 -14.18 0.86 -5.10
N LEU A 248 -14.66 1.08 -3.87
CA LEU A 248 -15.42 0.07 -3.12
C LEU A 248 -16.71 -0.30 -3.85
N ALA A 249 -17.43 0.68 -4.42
CA ALA A 249 -18.63 0.43 -5.22
C ALA A 249 -18.33 -0.41 -6.47
N ALA A 250 -17.24 -0.09 -7.18
CA ALA A 250 -16.79 -0.83 -8.37
C ALA A 250 -16.29 -2.25 -8.04
N SER A 251 -15.91 -2.48 -6.78
CA SER A 251 -15.45 -3.78 -6.27
C SER A 251 -16.58 -4.65 -5.71
N MET A 252 -17.84 -4.26 -5.87
CA MET A 252 -18.96 -5.15 -5.59
C MET A 252 -19.06 -6.24 -6.67
N ALA A 253 -19.38 -7.46 -6.26
CA ALA A 253 -19.71 -8.50 -7.20
C ALA A 253 -20.91 -8.08 -8.08
N GLN A 254 -20.77 -8.36 -9.38
CA GLN A 254 -21.84 -8.11 -10.36
C GLN A 254 -22.96 -9.15 -10.16
N VAL A 255 -24.19 -8.79 -10.53
CA VAL A 255 -25.41 -9.59 -10.30
C VAL A 255 -25.20 -11.08 -10.62
N GLY A 256 -25.33 -11.94 -9.61
CA GLY A 256 -25.13 -13.40 -9.69
C GLY A 256 -24.34 -13.94 -8.50
N ASP A 257 -23.85 -15.17 -8.62
CA ASP A 257 -22.85 -15.73 -7.69
C ASP A 257 -21.43 -15.41 -8.20
N PRO A 258 -20.49 -14.98 -7.33
CA PRO A 258 -20.66 -14.79 -5.88
C PRO A 258 -21.33 -13.45 -5.51
N VAL A 259 -21.81 -13.35 -4.27
CA VAL A 259 -22.45 -12.14 -3.71
C VAL A 259 -21.45 -11.41 -2.79
N GLY A 260 -21.64 -10.11 -2.58
CA GLY A 260 -20.82 -9.32 -1.65
C GLY A 260 -19.67 -8.54 -2.28
N LEU A 261 -18.78 -8.07 -1.40
CA LEU A 261 -17.63 -7.26 -1.78
C LEU A 261 -16.44 -8.16 -2.17
N MET A 262 -15.81 -7.86 -3.30
CA MET A 262 -14.64 -8.60 -3.78
C MET A 262 -13.41 -8.34 -2.89
N GLY A 263 -12.48 -9.30 -2.85
CA GLY A 263 -11.31 -9.27 -1.95
C GLY A 263 -10.23 -8.24 -2.28
N THR A 264 -8.96 -8.56 -1.98
CA THR A 264 -7.84 -7.66 -2.33
C THR A 264 -7.68 -7.62 -3.83
N TYR A 265 -7.85 -6.44 -4.44
CA TYR A 265 -7.59 -6.28 -5.87
C TYR A 265 -6.08 -6.24 -6.13
N LYS A 266 -5.64 -6.99 -7.15
CA LYS A 266 -4.24 -7.10 -7.59
C LYS A 266 -4.09 -6.55 -9.00
N PRO A 267 -3.81 -5.24 -9.16
CA PRO A 267 -3.74 -4.59 -10.47
C PRO A 267 -2.78 -5.25 -11.45
N SER A 268 -1.64 -5.77 -10.97
CA SER A 268 -0.63 -6.41 -11.84
C SER A 268 -1.15 -7.65 -12.59
N SER A 269 -2.17 -8.31 -12.04
CA SER A 269 -2.77 -9.53 -12.61
C SER A 269 -4.27 -9.38 -12.88
N ASP A 270 -4.81 -8.17 -12.72
CA ASP A 270 -6.24 -7.85 -12.87
C ASP A 270 -7.19 -8.88 -12.22
N ARG A 271 -6.97 -9.19 -10.93
CA ARG A 271 -7.78 -10.17 -10.20
C ARG A 271 -8.00 -9.79 -8.75
N TYR A 272 -9.04 -10.34 -8.15
CA TYR A 272 -9.28 -10.29 -6.71
C TYR A 272 -8.76 -11.56 -6.03
N GLU A 273 -8.13 -11.42 -4.86
CA GLU A 273 -7.64 -12.54 -4.07
C GLU A 273 -7.81 -12.29 -2.56
N PRO A 274 -8.59 -13.10 -1.81
CA PRO A 274 -9.57 -14.08 -2.33
C PRO A 274 -10.62 -13.42 -3.25
N LEU A 275 -11.44 -14.23 -3.94
CA LEU A 275 -12.47 -13.72 -4.85
C LEU A 275 -13.44 -12.79 -4.11
N ILE A 276 -13.99 -13.26 -2.99
CA ILE A 276 -14.82 -12.49 -2.06
C ILE A 276 -14.01 -12.12 -0.83
N ALA A 277 -14.16 -10.89 -0.38
CA ALA A 277 -13.48 -10.40 0.82
C ALA A 277 -13.97 -11.17 2.07
N PRO A 278 -13.08 -11.50 3.01
CA PRO A 278 -13.48 -12.11 4.28
C PRO A 278 -14.53 -11.25 5.01
N PRO A 279 -15.44 -11.85 5.80
CA PRO A 279 -16.57 -11.11 6.37
C PRO A 279 -16.18 -9.89 7.22
N VAL A 280 -15.08 -9.97 7.97
CA VAL A 280 -14.53 -8.84 8.72
C VAL A 280 -14.20 -7.66 7.80
N GLU A 281 -13.62 -7.92 6.62
CA GLU A 281 -13.23 -6.86 5.69
C GLU A 281 -14.45 -6.21 5.03
N GLN A 282 -15.46 -7.01 4.67
CA GLN A 282 -16.75 -6.51 4.16
C GLN A 282 -17.43 -5.59 5.16
N ALA A 283 -17.55 -6.03 6.42
CA ALA A 283 -18.16 -5.23 7.47
C ALA A 283 -17.38 -3.95 7.77
N LEU A 284 -16.04 -3.97 7.71
CA LEU A 284 -15.22 -2.76 7.82
C LEU A 284 -15.46 -1.76 6.68
N ALA A 285 -15.61 -2.24 5.44
CA ALA A 285 -15.96 -1.40 4.31
C ALA A 285 -17.36 -0.78 4.47
N ALA A 286 -18.36 -1.57 4.88
CA ALA A 286 -19.71 -1.08 5.16
C ALA A 286 -19.71 0.00 6.25
N TRP A 287 -18.99 -0.24 7.35
CA TRP A 287 -18.83 0.73 8.43
C TRP A 287 -18.18 2.04 7.94
N ALA A 288 -17.10 1.95 7.16
CA ALA A 288 -16.42 3.13 6.62
C ALA A 288 -17.31 3.94 5.66
N LEU A 289 -18.08 3.27 4.79
CA LEU A 289 -19.03 3.90 3.89
C LEU A 289 -20.16 4.60 4.65
N SER A 290 -20.68 4.00 5.72
CA SER A 290 -21.67 4.64 6.58
C SER A 290 -21.14 5.90 7.27
N ARG A 291 -19.90 5.86 7.80
CA ARG A 291 -19.27 7.07 8.38
C ARG A 291 -19.11 8.18 7.34
N TYR A 292 -18.67 7.83 6.13
CA TYR A 292 -18.52 8.80 5.04
C TYR A 292 -19.88 9.41 4.63
N GLY A 293 -20.92 8.57 4.51
CA GLY A 293 -22.29 9.02 4.23
C GLY A 293 -22.86 10.00 5.26
N GLY A 294 -22.42 9.88 6.51
CA GLY A 294 -22.80 10.76 7.62
C GLY A 294 -22.11 12.13 7.67
N LEU A 295 -21.26 12.47 6.71
CA LEU A 295 -20.61 13.78 6.67
C LEU A 295 -21.63 14.93 6.50
N PRO A 296 -21.62 15.98 7.35
CA PRO A 296 -22.62 17.05 7.30
C PRO A 296 -22.70 17.83 5.98
N ASN A 297 -21.60 17.90 5.23
CA ASN A 297 -21.49 18.66 3.98
C ASN A 297 -21.44 17.77 2.73
N LEU A 298 -21.77 16.48 2.85
CA LEU A 298 -21.86 15.59 1.70
C LEU A 298 -23.18 15.83 0.96
N ASP A 299 -23.14 15.84 -0.37
CA ASP A 299 -24.36 15.97 -1.16
C ASP A 299 -25.30 14.78 -0.91
N ALA A 300 -26.61 15.05 -0.81
CA ALA A 300 -27.60 14.07 -0.39
C ALA A 300 -27.67 12.83 -1.31
N GLU A 301 -27.39 13.01 -2.60
CA GLU A 301 -27.33 11.92 -3.58
C GLU A 301 -26.15 10.99 -3.29
N THR A 302 -24.95 11.55 -3.09
CA THR A 302 -23.77 10.77 -2.73
C THR A 302 -23.96 10.09 -1.37
N ALA A 303 -24.50 10.78 -0.37
CA ALA A 303 -24.80 10.21 0.94
C ALA A 303 -25.76 9.01 0.82
N ALA A 304 -26.87 9.17 0.09
CA ALA A 304 -27.83 8.09 -0.15
C ALA A 304 -27.19 6.90 -0.87
N ARG A 305 -26.36 7.16 -1.90
CA ARG A 305 -25.64 6.12 -2.66
C ARG A 305 -24.69 5.32 -1.79
N VAL A 306 -23.88 5.97 -0.94
CA VAL A 306 -22.91 5.26 -0.08
C VAL A 306 -23.59 4.52 1.07
N HIS A 307 -24.68 5.06 1.63
CA HIS A 307 -25.50 4.32 2.59
C HIS A 307 -26.16 3.10 1.94
N ALA A 308 -26.75 3.24 0.75
CA ALA A 308 -27.32 2.10 0.03
C ALA A 308 -26.28 1.01 -0.25
N LEU A 309 -25.05 1.39 -0.61
CA LEU A 309 -23.95 0.45 -0.78
C LEU A 309 -23.56 -0.24 0.54
N SER A 310 -23.45 0.52 1.64
CA SER A 310 -23.16 -0.03 2.96
C SER A 310 -24.24 -1.03 3.42
N GLY A 311 -25.52 -0.65 3.28
CA GLY A 311 -26.66 -1.51 3.56
C GLY A 311 -26.63 -2.80 2.74
N ARG A 312 -26.35 -2.70 1.44
CA ARG A 312 -26.18 -3.88 0.56
C ARG A 312 -25.08 -4.81 1.05
N ILE A 313 -23.90 -4.29 1.42
CA ILE A 313 -22.81 -5.14 1.94
C ILE A 313 -23.25 -5.87 3.22
N LEU A 314 -24.00 -5.21 4.11
CA LEU A 314 -24.53 -5.84 5.32
C LEU A 314 -25.64 -6.86 5.04
N GLU A 315 -26.48 -6.61 4.04
CA GLU A 315 -27.48 -7.57 3.56
C GLU A 315 -26.80 -8.80 2.94
N ASP A 316 -25.79 -8.60 2.11
CA ASP A 316 -25.00 -9.67 1.49
C ASP A 316 -24.32 -10.55 2.56
N LEU A 317 -23.84 -9.95 3.67
CA LEU A 317 -23.30 -10.70 4.83
C LEU A 317 -24.34 -11.56 5.57
N SER A 318 -25.64 -11.36 5.35
CA SER A 318 -26.68 -12.24 5.90
C SER A 318 -26.90 -13.49 5.06
N GLU A 319 -26.31 -13.55 3.87
CA GLU A 319 -26.35 -14.70 2.97
C GLU A 319 -24.96 -15.34 2.94
N VAL A 320 -24.89 -16.66 3.09
CA VAL A 320 -23.63 -17.41 3.03
C VAL A 320 -23.65 -18.31 1.81
N ALA A 321 -22.93 -17.93 0.76
CA ALA A 321 -22.85 -18.73 -0.46
C ALA A 321 -21.91 -19.95 -0.29
N PRO A 322 -22.03 -21.00 -1.12
CA PRO A 322 -21.14 -22.15 -1.06
C PRO A 322 -19.66 -21.75 -1.20
N GLY A 323 -18.85 -22.05 -0.17
CA GLY A 323 -17.42 -21.74 -0.15
C GLY A 323 -17.06 -20.43 0.54
N GLU A 324 -18.05 -19.64 0.97
CA GLU A 324 -17.84 -18.48 1.83
C GLU A 324 -17.74 -18.87 3.31
N THR A 325 -17.08 -18.03 4.08
CA THR A 325 -17.02 -18.17 5.54
C THR A 325 -18.25 -17.50 6.14
N ASP A 326 -19.02 -18.24 6.95
CA ASP A 326 -20.12 -17.68 7.70
C ASP A 326 -19.62 -16.61 8.70
N PRO A 327 -20.07 -15.34 8.60
CA PRO A 327 -19.66 -14.26 9.50
C PRO A 327 -19.92 -14.57 10.98
N LEU A 328 -20.97 -15.33 11.28
CA LEU A 328 -21.43 -15.58 12.65
C LEU A 328 -20.58 -16.61 13.39
N LEU A 329 -19.68 -17.28 12.67
CA LEU A 329 -18.68 -18.20 13.25
C LEU A 329 -17.43 -17.47 13.74
N SER A 330 -17.28 -16.17 13.46
CA SER A 330 -16.15 -15.36 13.95
C SER A 330 -16.59 -14.21 14.84
N ALA A 331 -16.15 -14.20 16.09
CA ALA A 331 -16.38 -13.09 17.02
C ALA A 331 -15.84 -11.75 16.48
N VAL A 332 -14.75 -11.77 15.70
CA VAL A 332 -14.13 -10.59 15.09
C VAL A 332 -14.99 -10.04 13.95
N ALA A 333 -15.53 -10.92 13.09
CA ALA A 333 -16.46 -10.51 12.05
C ALA A 333 -17.77 -9.96 12.63
N CYS A 334 -18.32 -10.64 13.65
CA CYS A 334 -19.49 -10.17 14.39
C CYS A 334 -19.27 -8.77 15.00
N ALA A 335 -18.08 -8.52 15.58
CA ALA A 335 -17.73 -7.20 16.11
C ALA A 335 -17.70 -6.12 15.02
N ALA A 336 -17.14 -6.41 13.84
CA ALA A 336 -17.16 -5.49 12.70
C ALA A 336 -18.60 -5.22 12.21
N ILE A 337 -19.45 -6.26 12.16
CA ILE A 337 -20.88 -6.13 11.79
C ILE A 337 -21.61 -5.21 12.77
N VAL A 338 -21.41 -5.38 14.08
CA VAL A 338 -22.00 -4.51 15.11
C VAL A 338 -21.60 -3.05 14.90
N HIS A 339 -20.32 -2.78 14.63
CA HIS A 339 -19.86 -1.43 14.32
C HIS A 339 -20.55 -0.86 13.09
N ALA A 340 -20.63 -1.63 12.00
CA ALA A 340 -21.25 -1.20 10.74
C ALA A 340 -22.76 -0.96 10.88
N ALA A 341 -23.48 -1.89 11.51
CA ALA A 341 -24.92 -1.83 11.68
C ALA A 341 -25.36 -0.64 12.55
N LEU A 342 -24.64 -0.36 13.64
CA LEU A 342 -24.93 0.79 14.52
C LEU A 342 -24.50 2.13 13.93
N GLU A 343 -23.58 2.13 12.96
CA GLU A 343 -23.23 3.35 12.22
C GLU A 343 -24.23 3.66 11.10
N HIS A 344 -24.88 2.64 10.54
CA HIS A 344 -25.79 2.81 9.42
C HIS A 344 -27.13 3.42 9.88
N PRO A 345 -27.60 4.53 9.29
CA PRO A 345 -28.73 5.31 9.82
C PRO A 345 -30.07 4.55 9.86
N THR A 346 -30.30 3.64 8.91
CA THR A 346 -31.59 2.94 8.76
C THR A 346 -31.50 1.42 8.69
N PHE A 347 -30.32 0.83 8.92
CA PHE A 347 -30.13 -0.61 8.66
C PHE A 347 -31.03 -1.43 9.58
N LEU A 348 -31.02 -1.13 10.88
CA LEU A 348 -31.81 -1.83 11.89
C LEU A 348 -33.34 -1.69 11.73
N ALA A 349 -33.80 -0.83 10.81
CA ALA A 349 -35.23 -0.70 10.47
C ALA A 349 -35.67 -1.62 9.30
N GLY A 350 -34.75 -2.31 8.63
CA GLY A 350 -35.06 -3.25 7.55
C GLY A 350 -35.60 -4.60 8.05
N ASP A 351 -36.08 -5.46 7.15
CA ASP A 351 -36.71 -6.74 7.53
C ASP A 351 -35.69 -7.83 7.91
N ARG A 352 -34.57 -7.93 7.18
CA ARG A 352 -33.50 -8.94 7.40
C ARG A 352 -32.38 -8.45 8.32
N ALA A 353 -32.16 -7.14 8.33
CA ALA A 353 -31.08 -6.49 9.08
C ALA A 353 -31.09 -6.70 10.61
N PRO A 354 -32.26 -6.75 11.28
CA PRO A 354 -32.31 -7.00 12.72
C PRO A 354 -31.78 -8.38 13.08
N GLN A 355 -32.01 -9.40 12.24
CA GLN A 355 -31.57 -10.75 12.56
C GLN A 355 -30.05 -10.87 12.56
N LEU A 356 -29.38 -10.43 11.48
CA LEU A 356 -27.92 -10.44 11.39
C LEU A 356 -27.29 -9.66 12.57
N PHE A 357 -27.82 -8.47 12.87
CA PHE A 357 -27.33 -7.65 13.96
C PHE A 357 -27.51 -8.33 15.33
N LEU A 358 -28.71 -8.86 15.63
CA LEU A 358 -28.99 -9.51 16.91
C LEU A 358 -28.13 -10.75 17.13
N GLU A 359 -27.93 -11.55 16.08
CA GLU A 359 -27.06 -12.72 16.12
C GLU A 359 -25.60 -12.30 16.31
N ALA A 360 -25.09 -11.35 15.52
CA ALA A 360 -23.74 -10.82 15.68
C ALA A 360 -23.51 -10.21 17.08
N ALA A 361 -24.46 -9.45 17.61
CA ALA A 361 -24.35 -8.86 18.94
C ALA A 361 -24.37 -9.92 20.05
N ALA A 362 -25.18 -10.97 19.90
CA ALA A 362 -25.16 -12.12 20.81
C ALA A 362 -23.81 -12.83 20.79
N ARG A 363 -23.20 -12.98 19.61
CA ARG A 363 -21.87 -13.56 19.42
C ARG A 363 -20.77 -12.70 20.04
N VAL A 364 -20.79 -11.38 19.82
CA VAL A 364 -19.86 -10.43 20.47
C VAL A 364 -19.92 -10.57 21.98
N ARG A 365 -21.13 -10.61 22.57
CA ARG A 365 -21.31 -10.78 24.03
C ARG A 365 -20.70 -12.09 24.55
N SER A 366 -20.79 -13.19 23.80
CA SER A 366 -20.14 -14.46 24.16
C SER A 366 -18.64 -14.54 23.83
N GLY A 367 -18.13 -13.59 23.04
CA GLY A 367 -16.74 -13.59 22.56
C GLY A 367 -15.70 -13.22 23.62
N TRP A 368 -16.14 -12.78 24.81
CA TRP A 368 -15.27 -12.60 25.97
C TRP A 368 -15.99 -12.91 27.28
N THR A 369 -15.32 -13.64 28.18
CA THR A 369 -15.72 -13.81 29.59
C THR A 369 -14.51 -13.64 30.50
N GLU A 370 -14.73 -13.35 31.78
CA GLU A 370 -13.64 -13.25 32.76
C GLU A 370 -12.89 -14.59 32.93
N HIS A 371 -13.59 -15.71 32.79
CA HIS A 371 -13.02 -17.05 32.95
C HIS A 371 -12.27 -17.53 31.70
N ASP A 372 -12.84 -17.34 30.51
CA ASP A 372 -12.34 -17.90 29.25
C ASP A 372 -11.46 -16.92 28.47
N GLY A 373 -11.51 -15.63 28.81
CA GLY A 373 -10.90 -14.57 28.02
C GLY A 373 -11.57 -14.43 26.65
N PHE A 374 -10.80 -14.02 25.64
CA PHE A 374 -11.31 -13.86 24.27
C PHE A 374 -11.25 -15.18 23.50
N ILE A 375 -12.42 -15.69 23.11
CA ILE A 375 -12.57 -16.96 22.40
C ILE A 375 -13.41 -16.77 21.15
N ASP A 376 -13.03 -17.47 20.08
CA ASP A 376 -13.89 -17.65 18.93
C ASP A 376 -14.83 -18.84 19.14
N ILE A 377 -16.06 -18.71 18.64
CA ILE A 377 -17.22 -19.37 19.26
C ILE A 377 -17.36 -20.82 18.79
N ASP A 378 -16.94 -21.13 17.57
CA ASP A 378 -17.10 -22.47 17.00
C ASP A 378 -15.90 -23.40 17.26
N GLU A 379 -14.72 -22.83 17.51
CA GLU A 379 -13.47 -23.62 17.61
C GLU A 379 -12.77 -23.53 18.98
N GLN A 380 -13.31 -22.76 19.93
CA GLN A 380 -12.59 -22.36 21.16
C GLN A 380 -11.18 -21.81 20.87
N VAL A 381 -10.98 -21.26 19.67
CA VAL A 381 -9.70 -20.72 19.24
C VAL A 381 -9.55 -19.33 19.86
N PRO A 382 -8.45 -19.04 20.56
CA PRO A 382 -8.23 -17.73 21.14
C PRO A 382 -8.23 -16.65 20.05
N VAL A 383 -9.00 -15.57 20.25
CA VAL A 383 -8.97 -14.43 19.33
C VAL A 383 -7.54 -13.85 19.29
N PRO A 384 -6.98 -13.60 18.09
CA PRO A 384 -5.65 -13.02 17.96
C PRO A 384 -5.51 -11.72 18.76
N PRO A 385 -4.40 -11.48 19.47
CA PRO A 385 -4.27 -10.34 20.38
C PRO A 385 -4.68 -8.98 19.78
N HIS A 386 -4.28 -8.70 18.55
CA HIS A 386 -4.59 -7.44 17.86
C HIS A 386 -6.07 -7.29 17.46
N ALA A 387 -6.82 -8.39 17.36
CA ALA A 387 -8.25 -8.37 17.03
C ALA A 387 -9.15 -8.26 18.26
N ARG A 388 -8.64 -8.53 19.46
CA ARG A 388 -9.38 -8.42 20.73
C ARG A 388 -9.91 -7.00 20.98
N ALA A 389 -9.16 -5.99 20.57
CA ALA A 389 -9.58 -4.60 20.68
C ALA A 389 -10.86 -4.29 19.87
N LEU A 390 -11.06 -4.92 18.71
CA LEU A 390 -12.29 -4.77 17.92
C LEU A 390 -13.49 -5.40 18.63
N VAL A 391 -13.32 -6.59 19.22
CA VAL A 391 -14.38 -7.26 20.00
C VAL A 391 -14.75 -6.45 21.24
N ALA A 392 -13.76 -6.00 22.02
CA ALA A 392 -13.99 -5.17 23.20
C ALA A 392 -14.63 -3.80 22.86
N SER A 393 -14.24 -3.22 21.72
CA SER A 393 -14.87 -2.00 21.19
C SER A 393 -16.34 -2.24 20.84
N ALA A 394 -16.67 -3.34 20.17
CA ALA A 394 -18.06 -3.67 19.85
C ALA A 394 -18.92 -3.88 21.11
N MET A 395 -18.38 -4.48 22.18
CA MET A 395 -19.07 -4.58 23.47
C MET A 395 -19.38 -3.20 24.07
N SER A 396 -18.41 -2.29 24.03
CA SER A 396 -18.56 -0.93 24.54
C SER A 396 -19.56 -0.12 23.73
N ARG A 397 -19.57 -0.32 22.40
CA ARG A 397 -20.53 0.30 21.49
C ARG A 397 -21.96 -0.19 21.72
N LEU A 398 -22.13 -1.49 21.94
CA LEU A 398 -23.43 -2.08 22.29
C LEU A 398 -23.96 -1.55 23.64
N LEU A 399 -23.07 -1.38 24.62
CA LEU A 399 -23.37 -0.73 25.89
C LEU A 399 -23.81 0.74 25.68
N ALA A 400 -23.08 1.50 24.87
CA ALA A 400 -23.40 2.90 24.58
C ALA A 400 -24.72 3.09 23.83
N ALA A 401 -25.08 2.13 22.98
CA ALA A 401 -26.34 2.15 22.23
C ALA A 401 -27.54 1.63 23.04
N ASP A 402 -27.33 1.10 24.25
CA ASP A 402 -28.36 0.43 25.07
C ASP A 402 -29.13 -0.68 24.31
N MET A 403 -28.45 -1.34 23.36
CA MET A 403 -29.10 -2.24 22.40
C MET A 403 -28.99 -3.72 22.74
N THR A 404 -28.16 -4.08 23.71
CA THR A 404 -28.05 -5.45 24.21
C THR A 404 -27.58 -5.40 25.65
N ALA A 405 -28.10 -6.27 26.52
CA ALA A 405 -27.74 -6.34 27.95
C ALA A 405 -26.27 -6.77 28.17
N ILE A 406 -25.33 -5.90 27.80
CA ILE A 406 -23.93 -5.94 28.21
C ILE A 406 -23.85 -5.06 29.46
N ASP A 407 -23.43 -5.63 30.58
CA ASP A 407 -23.22 -4.84 31.78
C ASP A 407 -21.88 -4.08 31.72
N VAL A 408 -21.81 -3.00 32.51
CA VAL A 408 -20.65 -2.10 32.56
C VAL A 408 -19.36 -2.84 32.95
N SER A 409 -19.43 -3.83 33.86
CA SER A 409 -18.26 -4.60 34.27
C SER A 409 -17.71 -5.48 33.15
N THR A 410 -18.58 -6.12 32.37
CA THR A 410 -18.20 -6.95 31.23
C THR A 410 -17.48 -6.12 30.16
N ALA A 411 -18.05 -4.98 29.75
CA ALA A 411 -17.40 -4.12 28.76
C ALA A 411 -16.02 -3.61 29.23
N ARG A 412 -15.92 -3.20 30.51
CA ARG A 412 -14.65 -2.73 31.10
C ARG A 412 -13.60 -3.85 31.15
N GLY A 413 -13.99 -5.03 31.63
CA GLY A 413 -13.09 -6.19 31.72
C GLY A 413 -12.56 -6.61 30.35
N ALA A 414 -13.40 -6.59 29.31
CA ALA A 414 -12.96 -6.84 27.94
C ALA A 414 -11.95 -5.80 27.45
N LEU A 415 -12.19 -4.50 27.68
CA LEU A 415 -11.24 -3.44 27.29
C LEU A 415 -9.90 -3.59 28.03
N ASP A 416 -9.92 -3.87 29.33
CA ASP A 416 -8.70 -4.09 30.12
C ASP A 416 -7.91 -5.30 29.61
N ALA A 417 -8.59 -6.42 29.37
CA ALA A 417 -8.00 -7.61 28.79
C ALA A 417 -7.45 -7.36 27.37
N ALA A 418 -8.07 -6.47 26.58
CA ALA A 418 -7.55 -6.06 25.28
C ALA A 418 -6.27 -5.22 25.40
N TRP A 419 -6.20 -4.27 26.35
CA TRP A 419 -4.99 -3.48 26.64
C TRP A 419 -3.80 -4.34 27.06
N GLU A 420 -4.08 -5.42 27.79
CA GLU A 420 -3.08 -6.36 28.30
C GLU A 420 -2.69 -7.44 27.28
N SER A 421 -3.46 -7.59 26.19
CA SER A 421 -3.21 -8.61 25.17
C SER A 421 -1.91 -8.42 24.39
N VAL A 422 -1.35 -7.20 24.39
CA VAL A 422 -0.08 -6.86 23.74
C VAL A 422 0.83 -6.12 24.71
N PRO A 423 2.17 -6.29 24.60
CA PRO A 423 3.11 -5.54 25.42
C PRO A 423 3.01 -4.03 25.15
N PRO A 424 3.44 -3.16 26.07
CA PRO A 424 3.27 -1.70 25.93
C PRO A 424 3.78 -1.11 24.60
N HIS A 425 4.89 -1.62 24.07
CA HIS A 425 5.45 -1.16 22.79
C HIS A 425 4.64 -1.61 21.56
N GLY A 426 3.77 -2.60 21.70
CA GLY A 426 2.88 -3.12 20.66
C GLY A 426 1.47 -2.53 20.69
N ARG A 427 1.14 -1.70 21.71
CA ARG A 427 -0.21 -1.14 21.90
C ARG A 427 -0.71 -0.30 20.73
N VAL A 428 0.18 0.30 19.95
CA VAL A 428 -0.17 1.01 18.70
C VAL A 428 -0.95 0.12 17.73
N ALA A 429 -0.70 -1.19 17.73
CA ALA A 429 -1.43 -2.13 16.88
C ALA A 429 -2.89 -2.35 17.30
N LEU A 430 -3.29 -1.92 18.51
CA LEU A 430 -4.67 -1.96 18.98
C LEU A 430 -5.51 -0.79 18.45
N LEU A 431 -4.86 0.26 17.93
CA LEU A 431 -5.55 1.35 17.26
C LEU A 431 -6.13 0.88 15.92
N PRO A 432 -7.28 1.42 15.49
CA PRO A 432 -8.05 2.47 16.17
C PRO A 432 -9.01 1.94 17.25
N TRP A 433 -9.28 0.63 17.25
CA TRP A 433 -10.39 0.02 17.96
C TRP A 433 -10.39 0.24 19.47
N ILE A 434 -9.23 0.11 20.12
CA ILE A 434 -9.16 0.34 21.57
C ILE A 434 -9.53 1.79 21.93
N GLY A 435 -9.20 2.74 21.06
CA GLY A 435 -9.51 4.15 21.26
C GLY A 435 -11.01 4.46 21.17
N TRP A 436 -11.69 3.92 20.15
CA TRP A 436 -13.15 4.06 20.03
C TRP A 436 -13.90 3.27 21.10
N GLY A 437 -13.44 2.09 21.47
CA GLY A 437 -14.05 1.31 22.55
C GLY A 437 -14.03 2.06 23.89
N GLU A 438 -12.90 2.69 24.24
CA GLU A 438 -12.81 3.53 25.43
C GLU A 438 -13.72 4.76 25.36
N ALA A 439 -13.86 5.37 24.19
CA ALA A 439 -14.74 6.51 23.98
C ALA A 439 -16.23 6.13 24.14
N ASP A 440 -16.64 5.02 23.53
CA ASP A 440 -18.01 4.49 23.63
C ASP A 440 -18.33 4.11 25.09
N TYR A 441 -17.39 3.46 25.80
CA TYR A 441 -17.54 3.14 27.22
C TYR A 441 -17.69 4.40 28.10
N ALA A 442 -16.90 5.44 27.84
CA ALA A 442 -17.00 6.71 28.55
C ALA A 442 -18.33 7.42 28.28
N ALA A 443 -18.80 7.43 27.03
CA ALA A 443 -20.09 7.99 26.66
C ALA A 443 -21.25 7.28 27.38
N ALA A 444 -21.19 5.95 27.51
CA ALA A 444 -22.21 5.16 28.18
C ALA A 444 -22.25 5.36 29.71
N THR A 445 -21.10 5.59 30.33
CA THR A 445 -20.96 5.51 31.80
C THR A 445 -20.63 6.82 32.49
N GLY A 446 -20.24 7.85 31.73
CA GLY A 446 -19.68 9.11 32.26
C GLY A 446 -18.33 8.93 32.97
N ARG A 447 -17.70 7.76 32.86
CA ARG A 447 -16.39 7.48 33.46
C ARG A 447 -15.27 7.96 32.55
N PRO A 448 -14.11 8.38 33.11
CA PRO A 448 -13.00 8.86 32.30
C PRO A 448 -12.47 7.75 31.39
N VAL A 449 -12.15 8.14 30.17
CA VAL A 449 -11.40 7.36 29.18
C VAL A 449 -9.99 7.08 29.71
N ALA A 450 -9.33 6.02 29.25
CA ALA A 450 -7.86 5.85 29.25
C ALA A 450 -7.11 6.95 28.44
N ALA A 451 -7.44 8.23 28.70
CA ALA A 451 -6.98 9.38 27.95
C ALA A 451 -5.47 9.59 28.05
N GLU A 452 -4.87 9.33 29.22
CA GLU A 452 -3.42 9.43 29.40
C GLU A 452 -2.69 8.41 28.53
N GLN A 453 -3.15 7.17 28.49
CA GLN A 453 -2.58 6.11 27.66
C GLN A 453 -2.71 6.42 26.18
N LEU A 454 -3.86 6.92 25.74
CA LEU A 454 -4.11 7.30 24.34
C LEU A 454 -3.27 8.53 23.92
N ARG A 455 -3.10 9.52 24.81
CA ARG A 455 -2.18 10.65 24.58
C ARG A 455 -0.72 10.19 24.49
N ALA A 456 -0.29 9.29 25.37
CA ALA A 456 1.06 8.73 25.32
C ALA A 456 1.32 7.96 24.01
N MET A 457 0.31 7.26 23.49
CA MET A 457 0.40 6.60 22.18
C MET A 457 0.48 7.58 21.02
N ARG A 458 -0.28 8.69 21.06
CA ARG A 458 -0.17 9.79 20.09
C ARG A 458 1.25 10.36 20.06
N ASP A 459 1.83 10.64 21.23
CA ASP A 459 3.17 11.22 21.33
C ASP A 459 4.24 10.25 20.79
N LEU A 460 4.09 8.94 21.05
CA LEU A 460 4.93 7.90 20.46
C LEU A 460 4.82 7.85 18.94
N LEU A 461 3.59 7.95 18.40
CA LEU A 461 3.32 7.96 16.97
C LEU A 461 3.87 9.20 16.27
N ASP A 462 3.82 10.36 16.92
CA ASP A 462 4.42 11.57 16.39
C ASP A 462 5.94 11.44 16.25
N GLY A 463 6.60 10.73 17.18
CA GLY A 463 8.02 10.38 17.07
C GLY A 463 8.32 9.31 16.01
N ALA A 464 7.35 8.48 15.64
CA ALA A 464 7.49 7.43 14.62
C ALA A 464 7.09 7.90 13.21
N ARG A 465 6.60 9.14 13.06
CA ARG A 465 6.20 9.69 11.76
C ARG A 465 7.43 10.08 10.95
N LEU A 466 7.43 9.69 9.68
CA LEU A 466 8.49 10.02 8.73
C LEU A 466 8.36 11.48 8.27
N ASP A 467 9.36 12.30 8.61
CA ASP A 467 9.52 13.65 8.10
C ASP A 467 10.58 13.71 6.99
N ARG A 468 10.70 14.87 6.31
CA ARG A 468 11.67 15.02 5.21
C ARG A 468 13.12 14.75 5.63
N VAL A 469 13.48 15.02 6.90
CA VAL A 469 14.85 14.82 7.42
C VAL A 469 15.16 13.34 7.61
N ALA A 470 14.21 12.57 8.13
CA ALA A 470 14.29 11.13 8.23
C ALA A 470 14.43 10.50 6.84
N LEU A 471 13.69 11.00 5.84
CA LEU A 471 13.68 10.42 4.49
C LEU A 471 14.97 10.59 3.70
N VAL A 472 15.83 11.56 4.06
CA VAL A 472 17.20 11.65 3.51
C VAL A 472 17.99 10.37 3.81
N LYS A 473 17.66 9.67 4.91
CA LYS A 473 18.33 8.45 5.34
C LYS A 473 17.57 7.17 5.01
N ILE A 474 16.24 7.24 4.86
CA ILE A 474 15.36 6.07 4.72
C ILE A 474 14.17 6.35 3.79
N GLY A 475 14.15 5.75 2.59
CA GLY A 475 12.88 5.36 1.97
C GLY A 475 12.22 6.32 0.98
N GLY A 476 12.85 7.45 0.64
CA GLY A 476 12.39 8.36 -0.42
C GLY A 476 11.29 9.33 -0.01
N PRO A 477 11.15 10.48 -0.70
CA PRO A 477 10.21 11.54 -0.35
C PRO A 477 8.73 11.13 -0.44
N ASP A 478 8.40 10.02 -1.11
CA ASP A 478 7.05 9.49 -1.22
C ASP A 478 6.50 8.97 0.12
N LEU A 479 7.35 8.64 1.09
CA LEU A 479 6.92 8.14 2.41
C LEU A 479 6.63 9.21 3.46
N ALA A 480 6.83 10.50 3.15
CA ALA A 480 6.61 11.59 4.09
C ALA A 480 5.16 11.61 4.60
N GLY A 481 5.02 11.60 5.93
CA GLY A 481 3.73 11.57 6.62
C GLY A 481 3.26 10.19 7.10
N GLY A 482 3.84 9.11 6.57
CA GLY A 482 3.59 7.75 7.03
C GLY A 482 4.27 7.42 8.36
N PHE A 483 3.90 6.30 8.97
CA PHE A 483 4.47 5.85 10.24
C PHE A 483 5.37 4.63 10.03
N ASP A 484 6.59 4.68 10.59
CA ASP A 484 7.42 3.48 10.73
C ASP A 484 7.03 2.71 11.99
N LEU A 485 6.08 1.79 11.83
CA LEU A 485 5.49 1.03 12.93
C LEU A 485 6.32 -0.19 13.33
N SER A 486 7.24 -0.63 12.48
CA SER A 486 8.07 -1.78 12.79
C SER A 486 9.47 -1.27 13.15
N ARG A 487 9.88 -1.46 14.41
CA ARG A 487 11.24 -1.17 14.86
C ARG A 487 12.33 -2.08 14.23
N GLN A 488 12.00 -2.85 13.19
CA GLN A 488 12.94 -3.69 12.45
C GLN A 488 13.69 -2.89 11.39
N ARG A 489 14.97 -3.22 11.19
CA ARG A 489 15.76 -2.70 10.06
C ARG A 489 15.06 -3.09 8.76
N SER A 490 14.69 -2.12 7.92
CA SER A 490 13.96 -2.23 6.63
C SER A 490 12.44 -2.05 6.64
N SER A 491 11.84 -1.70 7.78
CA SER A 491 10.44 -1.30 7.78
C SER A 491 10.27 0.11 7.23
N LEU A 492 9.40 0.22 6.24
CA LEU A 492 9.05 1.47 5.60
C LEU A 492 7.53 1.66 5.77
N ALA A 493 7.11 2.92 5.85
CA ALA A 493 5.70 3.24 5.99
C ALA A 493 4.87 2.64 4.85
N ASN A 494 3.75 2.02 5.22
CA ASN A 494 2.82 1.36 4.31
C ASN A 494 1.36 1.59 4.77
N SER A 495 0.39 0.90 4.19
CA SER A 495 -1.04 1.01 4.52
C SER A 495 -1.35 0.77 6.01
N GLN A 496 -0.48 0.09 6.77
CA GLN A 496 -0.67 -0.09 8.22
C GLN A 496 -0.63 1.24 8.98
N SER A 497 -0.06 2.30 8.37
CA SER A 497 -0.11 3.67 8.88
C SER A 497 -1.55 4.18 9.06
N LEU A 498 -2.52 3.62 8.33
CA LEU A 498 -3.93 4.03 8.37
C LEU A 498 -4.61 3.69 9.70
N ARG A 499 -4.16 2.62 10.38
CA ARG A 499 -4.71 2.20 11.68
C ARG A 499 -4.57 3.29 12.75
N PRO A 500 -3.37 3.78 13.08
CA PRO A 500 -3.23 4.91 13.98
C PRO A 500 -3.76 6.21 13.38
N ALA A 501 -3.66 6.42 12.06
CA ALA A 501 -4.13 7.67 11.44
C ALA A 501 -5.62 7.94 11.68
N ALA A 502 -6.48 6.92 11.55
CA ALA A 502 -7.91 7.04 11.79
C ALA A 502 -8.23 7.51 13.22
N MET A 503 -7.57 6.90 14.23
CA MET A 503 -7.77 7.32 15.62
C MET A 503 -7.21 8.72 15.87
N LEU A 504 -6.01 9.01 15.37
CA LEU A 504 -5.39 10.32 15.57
C LEU A 504 -6.22 11.44 14.95
N ALA A 505 -6.82 11.22 13.78
CA ALA A 505 -7.72 12.18 13.17
C ALA A 505 -8.96 12.42 14.04
N TRP A 506 -9.57 11.36 14.55
CA TRP A 506 -10.69 11.45 15.49
C TRP A 506 -10.30 12.23 16.76
N MET A 507 -9.17 11.90 17.39
CA MET A 507 -8.69 12.52 18.64
C MET A 507 -8.51 14.05 18.56
N ILE A 508 -8.32 14.63 17.37
CA ILE A 508 -8.14 16.09 17.20
C ILE A 508 -9.40 16.85 17.62
N ARG A 509 -10.58 16.28 17.35
CA ARG A 509 -11.88 16.92 17.63
C ARG A 509 -12.37 16.74 19.07
N HIS A 510 -11.65 15.97 19.86
CA HIS A 510 -12.05 15.62 21.22
C HIS A 510 -11.11 16.29 22.23
N PRO A 511 -11.56 17.34 22.94
CA PRO A 511 -10.74 18.11 23.88
C PRO A 511 -10.08 17.28 24.98
N ASP A 512 -10.71 16.16 25.34
CA ASP A 512 -10.18 15.19 26.30
C ASP A 512 -8.90 14.49 25.82
N PHE A 513 -8.62 14.50 24.52
CA PHE A 513 -7.41 13.92 23.94
C PHE A 513 -6.48 14.98 23.36
N THR A 514 -7.05 15.98 22.69
CA THR A 514 -6.30 17.06 22.06
C THR A 514 -6.86 18.39 22.56
N PRO A 515 -6.19 19.02 23.54
CA PRO A 515 -6.56 20.35 24.01
C PRO A 515 -6.70 21.36 22.85
N PRO A 516 -7.59 22.36 22.94
CA PRO A 516 -7.84 23.30 21.84
C PRO A 516 -6.59 24.05 21.35
N ASP A 517 -5.63 24.32 22.23
CA ASP A 517 -4.35 24.96 21.90
C ASP A 517 -3.38 24.04 21.13
N GLU A 518 -3.55 22.72 21.22
CA GLU A 518 -2.79 21.72 20.45
C GLU A 518 -3.46 21.35 19.12
N ALA A 519 -4.77 21.58 18.98
CA ALA A 519 -5.58 21.09 17.86
C ALA A 519 -5.06 21.53 16.49
N SER A 520 -4.66 22.79 16.34
CA SER A 520 -4.08 23.31 15.09
C SER A 520 -2.76 22.62 14.71
N LEU A 521 -1.89 22.36 15.70
CA LEU A 521 -0.63 21.67 15.46
C LEU A 521 -0.87 20.19 15.11
N ALA A 522 -1.81 19.54 15.80
CA ALA A 522 -2.22 18.16 15.54
C ALA A 522 -2.86 18.01 14.15
N LEU A 523 -3.68 18.98 13.72
CA LEU A 523 -4.24 19.03 12.37
C LEU A 523 -3.15 19.20 11.30
N GLY A 524 -2.22 20.15 11.47
CA GLY A 524 -1.09 20.31 10.53
C GLY A 524 -0.21 19.06 10.43
N ARG A 525 -0.09 18.32 11.53
CA ARG A 525 0.51 16.98 11.62
C ARG A 525 -0.30 15.96 10.80
N MET A 526 -1.62 15.96 10.94
CA MET A 526 -2.52 15.04 10.23
C MET A 526 -2.58 15.30 8.73
N LEU A 527 -2.49 16.55 8.28
CA LEU A 527 -2.41 16.87 6.85
C LEU A 527 -1.17 16.26 6.17
N ARG A 528 -0.04 16.16 6.89
CA ARG A 528 1.12 15.38 6.38
C ARG A 528 0.80 13.89 6.27
N THR A 529 0.06 13.32 7.21
CA THR A 529 -0.41 11.94 7.08
C THR A 529 -1.37 11.77 5.91
N MET A 530 -2.28 12.72 5.67
CA MET A 530 -3.13 12.72 4.47
C MET A 530 -2.32 12.79 3.17
N ARG A 531 -1.22 13.54 3.14
CA ARG A 531 -0.26 13.55 2.01
C ARG A 531 0.24 12.14 1.69
N PHE A 532 0.63 11.37 2.71
CA PHE A 532 1.05 9.98 2.54
C PHE A 532 -0.09 9.07 2.04
N ILE A 533 -1.29 9.22 2.59
CA ILE A 533 -2.47 8.45 2.13
C ILE A 533 -2.77 8.75 0.66
N MET A 534 -2.69 10.02 0.24
CA MET A 534 -2.82 10.41 -1.18
C MET A 534 -1.72 9.82 -2.05
N GLN A 535 -0.51 9.60 -1.51
CA GLN A 535 0.57 8.92 -2.22
C GLN A 535 0.31 7.41 -2.36
N LEU A 536 -0.36 6.77 -1.38
CA LEU A 536 -0.78 5.37 -1.49
C LEU A 536 -1.93 5.19 -2.50
N ALA A 537 -2.79 6.19 -2.67
CA ALA A 537 -3.92 6.14 -3.58
C ALA A 537 -3.49 5.96 -5.05
N VAL A 538 -4.22 5.12 -5.78
CA VAL A 538 -4.07 4.98 -7.23
C VAL A 538 -4.79 6.14 -7.91
N ARG A 539 -3.98 7.12 -8.32
CA ARG A 539 -4.38 8.35 -9.01
C ARG A 539 -4.10 8.23 -10.50
N ASP A 540 -4.56 9.20 -11.29
CA ASP A 540 -4.35 9.27 -12.74
C ASP A 540 -2.87 9.16 -13.14
N SER A 541 -1.96 9.65 -12.30
CA SER A 541 -0.50 9.53 -12.50
C SER A 541 0.05 8.10 -12.45
N LEU A 542 -0.72 7.13 -11.95
CA LEU A 542 -0.35 5.71 -11.83
C LEU A 542 -1.10 4.81 -12.81
N LEU A 543 -2.29 5.23 -13.25
CA LEU A 543 -3.22 4.41 -14.05
C LEU A 543 -2.61 3.91 -15.37
N TRP A 544 -1.61 4.61 -15.92
CA TRP A 544 -0.89 4.20 -17.13
C TRP A 544 -0.19 2.84 -17.01
N SER A 545 0.03 2.35 -15.79
CA SER A 545 0.69 1.07 -15.51
C SER A 545 -0.30 -0.05 -15.11
N CYS A 546 -1.59 0.25 -15.05
CA CYS A 546 -2.65 -0.69 -14.67
C CYS A 546 -3.32 -1.28 -15.92
N PRO A 547 -3.44 -2.62 -16.05
CA PRO A 547 -4.20 -3.26 -17.14
C PRO A 547 -5.69 -2.87 -17.18
N ASP A 548 -6.34 -2.75 -16.03
CA ASP A 548 -7.70 -2.21 -15.88
C ASP A 548 -7.64 -0.94 -15.00
N PRO A 549 -7.51 0.25 -15.62
CA PRO A 549 -7.45 1.52 -14.91
C PRO A 549 -8.72 1.84 -14.11
N GLU A 550 -9.89 1.49 -14.64
CA GLU A 550 -11.16 1.87 -14.02
C GLU A 550 -11.38 1.10 -12.72
N ARG A 551 -11.02 -0.19 -12.70
CA ARG A 551 -11.08 -0.99 -11.46
C ARG A 551 -10.03 -0.57 -10.42
N ALA A 552 -8.85 -0.14 -10.87
CA ALA A 552 -7.75 0.26 -9.97
C ALA A 552 -7.92 1.66 -9.36
N ARG A 553 -8.59 2.57 -10.07
CA ARG A 553 -8.71 3.99 -9.72
C ARG A 553 -9.33 4.17 -8.32
N GLY A 554 -8.75 5.07 -7.53
CA GLY A 554 -9.25 5.40 -6.20
C GLY A 554 -8.87 4.40 -5.10
N GLY A 555 -8.39 3.22 -5.46
CA GLY A 555 -7.91 2.23 -4.50
C GLY A 555 -6.63 2.66 -3.78
N ILE A 556 -6.52 2.29 -2.51
CA ILE A 556 -5.35 2.48 -1.65
C ILE A 556 -4.43 1.28 -1.74
N ARG A 557 -3.19 1.51 -2.16
CA ARG A 557 -2.16 0.48 -2.24
C ARG A 557 -1.67 0.03 -0.87
N GLN A 558 -1.22 -1.23 -0.79
CA GLN A 558 -0.60 -1.79 0.39
C GLN A 558 0.68 -1.03 0.77
N ALA A 559 1.48 -0.62 -0.22
CA ALA A 559 2.64 0.27 -0.04
C ALA A 559 2.92 1.04 -1.33
N THR A 560 3.81 2.04 -1.32
CA THR A 560 4.15 2.76 -2.56
C THR A 560 4.91 1.90 -3.58
N TRP A 561 5.41 0.73 -3.16
CA TRP A 561 6.03 -0.31 -4.00
C TRP A 561 5.21 -1.60 -4.13
N ASP A 562 4.04 -1.69 -3.49
CA ASP A 562 3.16 -2.87 -3.52
C ASP A 562 1.76 -2.46 -3.99
N TRP A 563 1.38 -2.92 -5.17
CA TRP A 563 0.17 -2.54 -5.88
C TRP A 563 -1.10 -3.20 -5.36
N ASP A 564 -1.00 -4.20 -4.49
CA ASP A 564 -2.17 -4.84 -3.91
C ASP A 564 -3.03 -3.78 -3.22
N GLN A 565 -4.36 -3.86 -3.36
CA GLN A 565 -5.32 -2.89 -2.81
C GLN A 565 -6.25 -3.59 -1.80
N PRO A 566 -5.83 -3.76 -0.53
CA PRO A 566 -6.61 -4.50 0.45
C PRO A 566 -7.83 -3.73 0.92
N VAL A 567 -8.95 -4.43 1.14
CA VAL A 567 -10.19 -3.83 1.63
C VAL A 567 -10.00 -3.09 2.98
N PRO A 568 -9.26 -3.62 3.97
CA PRO A 568 -9.01 -2.89 5.22
C PRO A 568 -8.27 -1.55 5.02
N ALA A 569 -7.40 -1.45 4.01
CA ALA A 569 -6.72 -0.20 3.68
C ALA A 569 -7.71 0.82 3.10
N GLN A 570 -8.64 0.38 2.25
CA GLN A 570 -9.71 1.24 1.74
C GLN A 570 -10.57 1.80 2.88
N ALA A 571 -11.06 0.91 3.76
CA ALA A 571 -11.95 1.27 4.86
C ALA A 571 -11.29 2.28 5.81
N LEU A 572 -10.06 2.01 6.27
CA LEU A 572 -9.37 2.88 7.21
C LEU A 572 -8.93 4.21 6.58
N ALA A 573 -8.57 4.23 5.29
CA ALA A 573 -8.29 5.48 4.60
C ALA A 573 -9.54 6.34 4.44
N LEU A 574 -10.69 5.74 4.11
CA LEU A 574 -11.96 6.44 4.01
C LEU A 574 -12.39 7.05 5.35
N VAL A 575 -12.26 6.28 6.44
CA VAL A 575 -12.53 6.79 7.80
C VAL A 575 -11.57 7.91 8.16
N THR A 576 -10.26 7.74 7.92
CA THR A 576 -9.27 8.79 8.22
C THR A 576 -9.60 10.08 7.46
N ALA A 577 -9.89 9.99 6.16
CA ALA A 577 -10.28 11.14 5.35
C ALA A 577 -11.57 11.80 5.89
N THR A 578 -12.56 11.00 6.29
CA THR A 578 -13.81 11.47 6.89
C THR A 578 -13.55 12.26 8.17
N GLU A 579 -12.76 11.73 9.11
CA GLU A 579 -12.45 12.41 10.38
C GLU A 579 -11.65 13.70 10.15
N VAL A 580 -10.71 13.72 9.19
CA VAL A 580 -9.98 14.94 8.82
C VAL A 580 -10.91 15.98 8.20
N LEU A 581 -11.86 15.58 7.35
CA LEU A 581 -12.83 16.50 6.77
C LEU A 581 -13.73 17.14 7.82
N LEU A 582 -14.04 16.42 8.90
CA LEU A 582 -14.75 16.98 10.05
C LEU A 582 -13.88 17.99 10.81
N CYS A 583 -12.59 17.73 11.00
CA CYS A 583 -11.66 18.68 11.62
C CYS A 583 -11.51 19.99 10.81
N LEU A 584 -11.67 19.93 9.49
CA LEU A 584 -11.54 21.09 8.59
C LEU A 584 -12.82 21.94 8.49
N GLN A 585 -13.89 21.56 9.19
CA GLN A 585 -15.17 22.31 9.23
C GLN A 585 -15.27 23.22 10.46
N GLU A 586 -14.53 22.90 11.51
CA GLU A 586 -14.40 23.67 12.75
C GLU A 586 -13.35 24.78 12.58
#